data_AF-B2IC38-F1
#
_entry.id   AF-B2IC38-F1
#
_cell.length_a   1.000
_cell.length_b   1.000
_cell.length_c   1.000
_cell.angle_alpha   90.00
_cell.angle_beta   90.00
_cell.angle_gamma   90.00
#
_symmetry.space_group_name_H-M   'P 1'
#
loop_
_entity.id
_entity.type
_entity.pdbx_description
1 polymer ?
#
loop_
_entity_poly.entity_id
_entity_poly.type
_entity_poly.pdbx_seq_one_letter_code
_entity_poly.pdbx_strand_id
1 'polypeptide(L)'
;MNEVIKRKEPMNKAIVDVNPDQFVKSLPGWLEVTHFVMAQRAGTAKPLNEDGSLPALTKSDLNTSGTQKIANDSVFSFAISAALKGDKAAFDKVEKELVALYGENFPGSFAFWHFKQEPDAKPETLDDYVGMIGKTMLEQGHFEPKDTWNAGVRFLEKIRGSNFVVELTGPLAQWHRDIWEKIITQLKSQLVDPDNNVPPIKKELEETRNDQSFIAALLLSAVAAVDQELTEDYQGLLKSVSRRI
;
A
#
# COMPACT_ATOMS: atom_id res chain seq x y z
N MET A 1 -3.24 3.49 26.24
CA MET A 1 -2.66 4.13 25.03
C MET A 1 -1.32 3.52 24.62
N ASN A 2 -0.50 3.01 25.55
CA ASN A 2 0.79 2.35 25.25
C ASN A 2 0.64 1.04 24.44
N GLU A 3 -0.41 0.25 24.67
CA GLU A 3 -0.59 -1.06 24.03
C GLU A 3 -0.80 -0.99 22.50
N VAL A 4 -1.51 0.04 22.01
CA VAL A 4 -1.68 0.26 20.56
C VAL A 4 -0.33 0.46 19.89
N ILE A 5 0.54 1.29 20.48
CA ILE A 5 1.87 1.58 19.95
C ILE A 5 2.73 0.31 19.99
N LYS A 6 2.76 -0.40 21.12
CA LYS A 6 3.51 -1.65 21.29
C LYS A 6 3.16 -2.72 20.27
N ARG A 7 1.88 -2.84 19.90
CA ARG A 7 1.42 -3.85 18.93
C ARG A 7 1.49 -3.36 17.48
N LYS A 8 1.44 -2.04 17.25
CA LYS A 8 1.60 -1.46 15.92
C LYS A 8 3.05 -1.44 15.46
N GLU A 9 4.01 -1.12 16.34
CA GLU A 9 5.44 -1.03 15.98
C GLU A 9 6.00 -2.29 15.27
N PRO A 10 5.81 -3.52 15.78
CA PRO A 10 6.29 -4.71 15.09
C PRO A 10 5.57 -4.97 13.76
N MET A 11 4.29 -4.59 13.65
CA MET A 11 3.55 -4.67 12.39
C MET A 11 4.09 -3.68 11.35
N ASN A 12 4.34 -2.43 11.77
CA ASN A 12 4.94 -1.40 10.94
C ASN A 12 6.29 -1.86 10.38
N LYS A 13 7.18 -2.37 11.24
CA LYS A 13 8.48 -2.92 10.81
C LYS A 13 8.31 -4.07 9.84
N ALA A 14 7.39 -4.99 10.10
CA ALA A 14 7.14 -6.11 9.20
C ALA A 14 6.73 -5.65 7.79
N ILE A 15 5.90 -4.61 7.68
CA ILE A 15 5.48 -4.03 6.41
C ILE A 15 6.62 -3.28 5.71
N VAL A 16 7.35 -2.41 6.42
CA VAL A 16 8.47 -1.64 5.85
C VAL A 16 9.58 -2.58 5.38
N ASP A 17 9.93 -3.58 6.19
CA ASP A 17 11.04 -4.49 5.92
C ASP A 17 10.64 -5.61 4.97
N VAL A 18 9.33 -5.82 4.73
CA VAL A 18 8.77 -6.97 4.00
C VAL A 18 9.21 -8.27 4.69
N ASN A 19 9.04 -8.33 6.02
CA ASN A 19 9.40 -9.48 6.84
C ASN A 19 8.16 -10.36 7.06
N PRO A 20 8.03 -11.50 6.36
CA PRO A 20 6.85 -12.35 6.42
C PRO A 20 6.63 -12.97 7.80
N ASP A 21 7.70 -13.47 8.44
CA ASP A 21 7.61 -14.12 9.75
C ASP A 21 7.12 -13.13 10.83
N GLN A 22 7.68 -11.92 10.81
CA GLN A 22 7.28 -10.87 11.75
C GLN A 22 5.85 -10.40 11.46
N PHE A 23 5.44 -10.31 10.19
CA PHE A 23 4.09 -9.91 9.81
C PHE A 23 3.05 -10.89 10.38
N VAL A 24 3.22 -12.17 10.08
CA VAL A 24 2.33 -13.25 10.51
C VAL A 24 2.26 -13.32 12.04
N LYS A 25 3.40 -13.17 12.72
CA LYS A 25 3.46 -13.14 14.19
C LYS A 25 2.77 -11.92 14.81
N SER A 26 2.80 -10.77 14.14
CA SER A 26 2.31 -9.50 14.68
C SER A 26 0.82 -9.24 14.38
N LEU A 27 0.29 -9.83 13.31
CA LEU A 27 -1.09 -9.64 12.87
C LEU A 27 -2.14 -9.94 13.95
N PRO A 28 -2.10 -11.07 14.68
CA PRO A 28 -3.10 -11.37 15.69
C PRO A 28 -3.19 -10.26 16.75
N GLY A 29 -2.02 -9.84 17.26
CA GLY A 29 -1.95 -8.81 18.29
C GLY A 29 -2.46 -7.44 17.80
N TRP A 30 -2.16 -7.10 16.55
CA TRP A 30 -2.66 -5.88 15.91
C TRP A 30 -4.19 -5.89 15.74
N LEU A 31 -4.77 -7.02 15.31
CA LEU A 31 -6.22 -7.18 15.19
C LEU A 31 -6.91 -7.10 16.55
N GLU A 32 -6.35 -7.74 17.59
CA GLU A 32 -6.88 -7.69 18.96
C GLU A 32 -6.98 -6.26 19.50
N VAL A 33 -5.92 -5.46 19.37
CA VAL A 33 -5.92 -4.09 19.92
C VAL A 33 -6.82 -3.15 19.14
N THR A 34 -6.86 -3.28 17.82
CA THR A 34 -7.74 -2.45 16.98
C THR A 34 -9.20 -2.80 17.21
N HIS A 35 -9.53 -4.10 17.30
CA HIS A 35 -10.86 -4.56 17.68
C HIS A 35 -11.29 -4.03 19.04
N PHE A 36 -10.42 -4.13 20.06
CA PHE A 36 -10.69 -3.59 21.38
C PHE A 36 -10.93 -2.08 21.36
N VAL A 37 -10.11 -1.30 20.66
CA VAL A 37 -10.30 0.15 20.53
C VAL A 37 -11.61 0.49 19.83
N MET A 38 -12.01 -0.25 18.79
CA MET A 38 -13.31 -0.08 18.14
C MET A 38 -14.46 -0.37 19.11
N ALA A 39 -14.41 -1.48 19.85
CA ALA A 39 -15.42 -1.84 20.84
C ALA A 39 -15.47 -0.82 21.99
N GLN A 40 -14.33 -0.30 22.43
CA GLN A 40 -14.27 0.72 23.49
C GLN A 40 -14.95 2.03 23.05
N ARG A 41 -14.72 2.45 21.79
CA ARG A 41 -15.41 3.62 21.21
C ARG A 41 -16.92 3.40 21.09
N ALA A 42 -17.35 2.16 20.84
CA ALA A 42 -18.76 1.79 20.77
C ALA A 42 -19.41 1.54 22.15
N GLY A 43 -18.64 1.57 23.25
CA GLY A 43 -19.14 1.24 24.58
C GLY A 43 -19.43 -0.25 24.81
N THR A 44 -18.91 -1.13 23.96
CA THR A 44 -19.16 -2.59 23.97
C THR A 44 -17.91 -3.42 24.26
N ALA A 45 -16.81 -2.78 24.69
CA ALA A 45 -15.57 -3.49 25.00
C ALA A 45 -15.75 -4.52 26.12
N LYS A 46 -15.27 -5.74 25.87
CA LYS A 46 -15.11 -6.75 26.92
C LYS A 46 -14.05 -6.27 27.93
N PRO A 47 -14.17 -6.64 29.21
CA PRO A 47 -13.13 -6.39 30.20
C PRO A 47 -11.77 -6.96 29.75
N LEU A 48 -10.69 -6.35 30.21
CA LEU A 48 -9.35 -6.93 30.10
C LEU A 48 -9.28 -8.23 30.89
N ASN A 49 -8.34 -9.10 30.53
CA ASN A 49 -8.01 -10.28 31.33
C ASN A 49 -7.49 -9.86 32.72
N GLU A 50 -7.45 -10.80 33.67
CA GLU A 50 -7.04 -10.52 35.06
C GLU A 50 -5.60 -9.98 35.17
N ASP A 51 -4.72 -10.34 34.24
CA ASP A 51 -3.35 -9.86 34.11
C ASP A 51 -3.24 -8.49 33.40
N GLY A 52 -4.36 -7.90 33.01
CA GLY A 52 -4.45 -6.65 32.25
C GLY A 52 -4.19 -6.79 30.75
N SER A 53 -4.01 -8.01 30.23
CA SER A 53 -3.86 -8.27 28.80
C SER A 53 -5.19 -8.16 28.04
N LEU A 54 -5.10 -7.90 26.74
CA LEU A 54 -6.26 -7.88 25.86
C LEU A 54 -6.79 -9.31 25.65
N PRO A 55 -8.11 -9.52 25.66
CA PRO A 55 -8.68 -10.81 25.33
C PRO A 55 -8.37 -11.17 23.88
N ALA A 56 -8.01 -12.43 23.65
CA ALA A 56 -7.79 -12.96 22.31
C ALA A 56 -9.09 -12.91 21.49
N LEU A 57 -8.96 -12.68 20.17
CA LEU A 57 -10.12 -12.66 19.29
C LEU A 57 -10.73 -14.06 19.13
N THR A 58 -12.04 -14.16 19.26
CA THR A 58 -12.77 -15.37 18.87
C THR A 58 -12.91 -15.44 17.35
N LYS A 59 -13.25 -16.62 16.81
CA LYS A 59 -13.59 -16.78 15.38
C LYS A 59 -14.69 -15.82 14.92
N SER A 60 -15.65 -15.51 15.78
CA SER A 60 -16.70 -14.54 15.46
C SER A 60 -16.15 -13.11 15.39
N ASP A 61 -15.24 -12.74 16.30
CA ASP A 61 -14.65 -11.39 16.33
C ASP A 61 -13.79 -11.14 15.07
N LEU A 62 -13.10 -12.18 14.58
CA LEU A 62 -12.33 -12.16 13.33
C LEU A 62 -13.19 -11.93 12.09
N ASN A 63 -14.47 -12.31 12.12
CA ASN A 63 -15.40 -12.15 10.98
C ASN A 63 -16.20 -10.84 11.01
N THR A 64 -15.99 -9.98 12.00
CA THR A 64 -16.66 -8.67 12.03
C THR A 64 -16.10 -7.77 10.93
N SER A 65 -16.95 -6.90 10.38
CA SER A 65 -16.57 -5.98 9.30
C SER A 65 -15.40 -5.05 9.68
N GLY A 66 -15.36 -4.60 10.94
CA GLY A 66 -14.27 -3.78 11.47
C GLY A 66 -12.94 -4.52 11.48
N THR A 67 -12.90 -5.75 12.03
CA THR A 67 -11.68 -6.56 12.07
C THR A 67 -11.21 -6.92 10.65
N GLN A 68 -12.13 -7.32 9.77
CA GLN A 68 -11.82 -7.63 8.37
C GLN A 68 -11.24 -6.42 7.63
N LYS A 69 -11.77 -5.21 7.86
CA LYS A 69 -11.24 -3.98 7.27
C LYS A 69 -9.79 -3.73 7.69
N ILE A 70 -9.46 -3.89 8.97
CA ILE A 70 -8.08 -3.73 9.48
C ILE A 70 -7.17 -4.82 8.94
N ALA A 71 -7.64 -6.06 8.88
CA ALA A 71 -6.86 -7.18 8.36
C ALA A 71 -6.56 -7.00 6.87
N ASN A 72 -7.57 -6.64 6.07
CA ASN A 72 -7.41 -6.33 4.65
C ASN A 72 -6.42 -5.19 4.43
N ASP A 73 -6.52 -4.09 5.18
CA ASP A 73 -5.57 -2.97 5.10
C ASP A 73 -4.13 -3.39 5.44
N SER A 74 -3.95 -4.21 6.48
CA SER A 74 -2.64 -4.70 6.90
C SER A 74 -2.00 -5.59 5.82
N VAL A 75 -2.77 -6.52 5.26
CA VAL A 75 -2.32 -7.41 4.18
C VAL A 75 -2.05 -6.63 2.90
N PHE A 76 -2.94 -5.73 2.49
CA PHE A 76 -2.72 -4.87 1.32
C PHE A 76 -1.42 -4.07 1.46
N SER A 77 -1.17 -3.52 2.66
CA SER A 77 0.03 -2.73 2.93
C SER A 77 1.29 -3.58 2.80
N PHE A 78 1.30 -4.79 3.36
CA PHE A 78 2.41 -5.72 3.17
C PHE A 78 2.61 -6.08 1.70
N ALA A 79 1.52 -6.37 0.98
CA ALA A 79 1.56 -6.74 -0.43
C ALA A 79 2.06 -5.60 -1.32
N ILE A 80 1.67 -4.35 -1.05
CA ILE A 80 2.21 -3.16 -1.72
C ILE A 80 3.71 -3.04 -1.45
N SER A 81 4.16 -3.13 -0.20
CA SER A 81 5.60 -3.07 0.11
C SER A 81 6.38 -4.19 -0.57
N ALA A 82 5.85 -5.42 -0.59
CA ALA A 82 6.45 -6.55 -1.29
C ALA A 82 6.55 -6.29 -2.79
N ALA A 83 5.48 -5.78 -3.41
CA ALA A 83 5.44 -5.41 -4.83
C ALA A 83 6.47 -4.33 -5.17
N LEU A 84 6.56 -3.26 -4.36
CA LEU A 84 7.54 -2.18 -4.55
C LEU A 84 8.99 -2.68 -4.48
N LYS A 85 9.25 -3.75 -3.72
CA LYS A 85 10.57 -4.41 -3.63
C LYS A 85 10.76 -5.58 -4.61
N GLY A 86 9.72 -5.98 -5.34
CA GLY A 86 9.73 -7.19 -6.16
C GLY A 86 9.87 -8.49 -5.37
N ASP A 87 9.52 -8.51 -4.07
CA ASP A 87 9.71 -9.67 -3.19
C ASP A 87 8.48 -10.60 -3.21
N LYS A 88 8.34 -11.35 -4.31
CA LYS A 88 7.28 -12.36 -4.45
C LYS A 88 7.36 -13.47 -3.42
N ALA A 89 8.57 -13.84 -2.99
CA ALA A 89 8.75 -14.95 -2.05
C ALA A 89 8.15 -14.59 -0.68
N ALA A 90 8.36 -13.36 -0.20
CA ALA A 90 7.75 -12.87 1.03
C ALA A 90 6.22 -12.78 0.93
N PHE A 91 5.69 -12.27 -0.19
CA PHE A 91 4.24 -12.22 -0.45
C PHE A 91 3.60 -13.61 -0.39
N ASP A 92 4.14 -14.58 -1.13
CA ASP A 92 3.64 -15.96 -1.16
C ASP A 92 3.74 -16.64 0.22
N LYS A 93 4.81 -16.33 0.97
CA LYS A 93 5.02 -16.89 2.32
C LYS A 93 3.98 -16.41 3.32
N VAL A 94 3.66 -15.10 3.35
CA VAL A 94 2.63 -14.58 4.26
C VAL A 94 1.29 -15.25 3.99
N GLU A 95 0.89 -15.37 2.73
CA GLU A 95 -0.39 -16.02 2.41
C GLU A 95 -0.42 -17.47 2.91
N LYS A 96 0.62 -18.25 2.56
CA LYS A 96 0.72 -19.66 2.95
C LYS A 96 0.60 -19.84 4.46
N GLU A 97 1.29 -18.99 5.23
CA GLU A 97 1.27 -19.08 6.69
C GLU A 97 -0.07 -18.63 7.29
N LEU A 98 -0.71 -17.60 6.74
CA LEU A 98 -2.05 -17.18 7.18
C LEU A 98 -3.11 -18.22 6.86
N VAL A 99 -3.04 -18.88 5.70
CA VAL A 99 -3.88 -20.04 5.36
C VAL A 99 -3.65 -21.18 6.35
N ALA A 100 -2.39 -21.46 6.72
CA ALA A 100 -2.09 -22.50 7.71
C ALA A 100 -2.64 -22.17 9.11
N LEU A 101 -2.63 -20.90 9.52
CA LEU A 101 -3.11 -20.46 10.83
C LEU A 101 -4.63 -20.36 10.94
N TYR A 102 -5.30 -19.91 9.88
CA TYR A 102 -6.70 -19.50 9.94
C TYR A 102 -7.61 -20.19 8.91
N GLY A 103 -7.04 -20.91 7.93
CA GLY A 103 -7.74 -21.47 6.78
C GLY A 103 -7.86 -20.50 5.60
N GLU A 104 -8.46 -20.96 4.50
CA GLU A 104 -8.57 -20.22 3.22
C GLU A 104 -9.26 -18.83 3.34
N ASN A 105 -10.18 -18.69 4.29
CA ASN A 105 -10.93 -17.44 4.52
C ASN A 105 -10.37 -16.65 5.72
N PHE A 106 -9.05 -16.57 5.82
CA PHE A 106 -8.39 -15.86 6.91
C PHE A 106 -8.68 -14.34 6.87
N PRO A 107 -8.60 -13.62 8.01
CA PRO A 107 -8.75 -12.17 8.02
C PRO A 107 -7.68 -11.51 7.15
N GLY A 108 -8.10 -10.78 6.11
CA GLY A 108 -7.18 -10.20 5.13
C GLY A 108 -7.08 -10.97 3.82
N SER A 109 -7.73 -12.13 3.67
CA SER A 109 -7.66 -12.95 2.44
C SER A 109 -8.17 -12.20 1.20
N PHE A 110 -9.14 -11.29 1.38
CA PHE A 110 -9.65 -10.48 0.27
C PHE A 110 -8.59 -9.56 -0.34
N ALA A 111 -7.64 -9.07 0.46
CA ALA A 111 -6.52 -8.30 -0.07
C ALA A 111 -5.63 -9.14 -1.00
N PHE A 112 -5.34 -10.41 -0.66
CA PHE A 112 -4.60 -11.32 -1.54
C PHE A 112 -5.35 -11.63 -2.83
N TRP A 113 -6.67 -11.75 -2.77
CA TRP A 113 -7.50 -12.04 -3.94
C TRP A 113 -7.28 -11.02 -5.07
N HIS A 114 -7.20 -9.72 -4.76
CA HIS A 114 -6.94 -8.69 -5.77
C HIS A 114 -5.59 -8.84 -6.48
N PHE A 115 -4.56 -9.33 -5.78
CA PHE A 115 -3.23 -9.60 -6.35
C PHE A 115 -3.16 -10.91 -7.14
N LYS A 116 -4.24 -11.67 -7.17
CA LYS A 116 -4.32 -12.97 -7.83
C LYS A 116 -5.27 -13.00 -9.01
N GLN A 117 -5.93 -11.88 -9.32
CA GLN A 117 -6.84 -11.80 -10.45
C GLN A 117 -6.15 -12.19 -11.75
N GLU A 118 -6.92 -12.80 -12.65
CA GLU A 118 -6.45 -13.19 -13.97
C GLU A 118 -6.04 -11.95 -14.79
N PRO A 119 -5.06 -12.06 -15.71
CA PRO A 119 -4.56 -10.91 -16.47
C PRO A 119 -5.61 -10.19 -17.31
N ASP A 120 -6.69 -10.87 -17.69
CA ASP A 120 -7.80 -10.34 -18.49
C ASP A 120 -8.97 -9.79 -17.64
N ALA A 121 -8.87 -9.87 -16.31
CA ALA A 121 -9.84 -9.27 -15.41
C ALA A 121 -9.89 -7.75 -15.62
N LYS A 122 -11.11 -7.20 -15.66
CA LYS A 122 -11.29 -5.75 -15.73
C LYS A 122 -11.36 -5.20 -14.31
N PRO A 123 -10.45 -4.28 -13.91
CA PRO A 123 -10.50 -3.70 -12.58
C PRO A 123 -11.71 -2.78 -12.43
N GLU A 124 -12.54 -3.04 -11.41
CA GLU A 124 -13.76 -2.26 -11.13
C GLU A 124 -13.56 -1.32 -9.94
N THR A 125 -12.72 -1.72 -8.99
CA THR A 125 -12.44 -0.99 -7.76
C THR A 125 -10.98 -0.56 -7.69
N LEU A 126 -10.67 0.42 -6.84
CA LEU A 126 -9.28 0.81 -6.56
C LEU A 126 -8.44 -0.38 -6.10
N ASP A 127 -9.03 -1.28 -5.32
CA ASP A 127 -8.34 -2.46 -4.79
C ASP A 127 -7.99 -3.44 -5.93
N ASP A 128 -8.85 -3.59 -6.94
CA ASP A 128 -8.54 -4.36 -8.15
C ASP A 128 -7.37 -3.74 -8.92
N TYR A 129 -7.42 -2.42 -9.17
CA TYR A 129 -6.33 -1.72 -9.86
C TYR A 129 -5.00 -1.94 -9.14
N VAL A 130 -4.96 -1.70 -7.84
CA VAL A 130 -3.74 -1.82 -7.02
C VAL A 130 -3.26 -3.26 -6.98
N GLY A 131 -4.17 -4.23 -6.81
CA GLY A 131 -3.82 -5.65 -6.79
C GLY A 131 -3.22 -6.12 -8.11
N MET A 132 -3.82 -5.74 -9.24
CA MET A 132 -3.30 -6.07 -10.57
C MET A 132 -1.95 -5.41 -10.84
N ILE A 133 -1.78 -4.13 -10.49
CA ILE A 133 -0.48 -3.44 -10.57
C ILE A 133 0.56 -4.19 -9.73
N GLY A 134 0.23 -4.49 -8.48
CA GLY A 134 1.11 -5.20 -7.57
C GLY A 134 1.49 -6.59 -8.07
N LYS A 135 0.54 -7.35 -8.63
CA LYS A 135 0.81 -8.63 -9.31
C LYS A 135 1.84 -8.47 -10.43
N THR A 136 1.64 -7.50 -11.33
CA THR A 136 2.57 -7.22 -12.42
C THR A 136 3.97 -6.89 -11.90
N MET A 137 4.08 -6.13 -10.81
CA MET A 137 5.37 -5.84 -10.17
C MET A 137 6.05 -7.09 -9.61
N LEU A 138 5.29 -7.98 -8.98
CA LEU A 138 5.80 -9.21 -8.38
C LEU A 138 6.21 -10.25 -9.44
N GLU A 139 5.55 -10.28 -10.59
CA GLU A 139 5.74 -11.32 -11.62
C GLU A 139 6.64 -10.89 -12.78
N GLN A 140 6.50 -9.65 -13.24
CA GLN A 140 7.10 -9.17 -14.49
C GLN A 140 8.13 -8.06 -14.25
N GLY A 141 7.93 -7.23 -13.22
CA GLY A 141 8.84 -6.17 -12.83
C GLY A 141 9.06 -5.07 -13.89
N HIS A 142 8.21 -5.01 -14.92
CA HIS A 142 8.34 -4.06 -16.01
C HIS A 142 7.04 -3.27 -16.22
N PHE A 143 7.19 -1.95 -16.37
CA PHE A 143 6.13 -1.04 -16.77
C PHE A 143 6.64 -0.10 -17.85
N GLU A 144 5.77 0.18 -18.81
CA GLU A 144 5.93 1.32 -19.71
C GLU A 144 5.72 2.63 -18.91
N PRO A 145 6.19 3.79 -19.39
CA PRO A 145 6.07 5.06 -18.67
C PRO A 145 4.63 5.42 -18.26
N LYS A 146 3.66 5.17 -19.15
CA LYS A 146 2.24 5.39 -18.87
C LYS A 146 1.72 4.49 -17.75
N ASP A 147 2.08 3.22 -17.77
CA ASP A 147 1.68 2.27 -16.72
C ASP A 147 2.35 2.59 -15.39
N THR A 148 3.60 3.07 -15.42
CA THR A 148 4.32 3.56 -14.23
C THR A 148 3.59 4.75 -13.60
N TRP A 149 3.16 5.71 -14.43
CA TRP A 149 2.40 6.87 -13.96
C TRP A 149 1.06 6.44 -13.35
N ASN A 150 0.32 5.55 -14.04
CA ASN A 150 -0.95 5.01 -13.55
C ASN A 150 -0.78 4.26 -12.23
N ALA A 151 0.25 3.41 -12.13
CA ALA A 151 0.60 2.69 -10.91
C ALA A 151 0.84 3.65 -9.74
N GLY A 152 1.60 4.72 -9.98
CA GLY A 152 1.86 5.75 -8.99
C GLY A 152 0.60 6.43 -8.45
N VAL A 153 -0.31 6.83 -9.33
CA VAL A 153 -1.59 7.45 -8.93
C VAL A 153 -2.40 6.48 -8.07
N ARG A 154 -2.55 5.23 -8.52
CA ARG A 154 -3.37 4.22 -7.81
C ARG A 154 -2.78 3.83 -6.47
N PHE A 155 -1.47 3.65 -6.38
CA PHE A 155 -0.82 3.42 -5.10
C PHE A 155 -0.97 4.63 -4.17
N LEU A 156 -0.70 5.86 -4.64
CA LEU A 156 -0.87 7.05 -3.80
C LEU A 156 -2.31 7.16 -3.26
N GLU A 157 -3.31 6.93 -4.11
CA GLU A 157 -4.71 6.92 -3.71
C GLU A 157 -4.99 5.89 -2.62
N LYS A 158 -4.51 4.65 -2.80
CA LYS A 158 -4.70 3.55 -1.85
C LYS A 158 -4.01 3.79 -0.51
N ILE A 159 -2.73 4.17 -0.52
CA ILE A 159 -1.96 4.29 0.74
C ILE A 159 -2.48 5.42 1.62
N ARG A 160 -3.08 6.48 1.04
CA ARG A 160 -3.65 7.60 1.79
C ARG A 160 -4.80 7.21 2.70
N GLY A 161 -5.52 6.15 2.37
CA GLY A 161 -6.59 5.60 3.20
C GLY A 161 -6.11 4.56 4.24
N SER A 162 -4.83 4.21 4.23
CA SER A 162 -4.29 3.11 5.03
C SER A 162 -3.91 3.52 6.44
N ASN A 163 -4.01 2.59 7.39
CA ASN A 163 -3.40 2.75 8.72
C ASN A 163 -1.87 2.76 8.66
N PHE A 164 -1.28 2.37 7.54
CA PHE A 164 0.16 2.25 7.30
C PHE A 164 0.70 3.30 6.32
N VAL A 165 -0.01 4.42 6.16
CA VAL A 165 0.36 5.47 5.20
C VAL A 165 1.81 5.96 5.39
N VAL A 166 2.29 6.09 6.63
CA VAL A 166 3.65 6.54 6.92
C VAL A 166 4.67 5.50 6.46
N GLU A 167 4.39 4.23 6.75
CA GLU A 167 5.22 3.08 6.42
C GLU A 167 5.29 2.84 4.91
N LEU A 168 4.24 3.18 4.16
CA LEU A 168 4.17 3.00 2.71
C LEU A 168 4.67 4.21 1.90
N THR A 169 4.59 5.41 2.47
CA THR A 169 4.96 6.64 1.75
C THR A 169 6.44 6.65 1.36
N GLY A 170 7.33 6.29 2.29
CA GLY A 170 8.77 6.26 2.04
C GLY A 170 9.16 5.29 0.91
N PRO A 171 8.77 4.00 1.00
CA PRO A 171 9.00 3.02 -0.08
C PRO A 171 8.40 3.43 -1.42
N LEU A 172 7.17 3.98 -1.45
CA LEU A 172 6.54 4.41 -2.70
C LEU A 172 7.26 5.60 -3.34
N ALA A 173 7.70 6.56 -2.52
CA ALA A 173 8.50 7.69 -2.99
C ALA A 173 9.86 7.22 -3.56
N GLN A 174 10.53 6.29 -2.88
CA GLN A 174 11.80 5.75 -3.37
C GLN A 174 11.61 5.00 -4.70
N TRP A 175 10.59 4.15 -4.79
CA TRP A 175 10.24 3.46 -6.04
C TRP A 175 10.00 4.46 -7.17
N HIS A 176 9.26 5.53 -6.90
CA HIS A 176 9.03 6.60 -7.87
C HIS A 176 10.30 7.26 -8.35
N ARG A 177 11.24 7.56 -7.45
CA ARG A 177 12.53 8.12 -7.81
C ARG A 177 13.29 7.18 -8.75
N ASP A 178 13.45 5.93 -8.34
CA ASP A 178 14.23 4.94 -9.06
C ASP A 178 13.65 4.71 -10.47
N ILE A 179 12.32 4.55 -10.57
CA ILE A 179 11.67 4.25 -11.85
C ILE A 179 11.63 5.47 -12.77
N TRP A 180 11.39 6.68 -12.24
CA TRP A 180 11.34 7.88 -13.08
C TRP A 180 12.73 8.32 -13.52
N GLU A 181 13.76 8.16 -12.69
CA GLU A 181 15.16 8.31 -13.11
C GLU A 181 15.49 7.38 -14.27
N LYS A 182 15.09 6.11 -14.17
CA LYS A 182 15.24 5.14 -15.27
C LYS A 182 14.48 5.58 -16.51
N ILE A 183 13.23 6.01 -16.39
CA ILE A 183 12.40 6.42 -17.54
C ILE A 183 13.05 7.59 -18.29
N ILE A 184 13.44 8.66 -17.59
CA ILE A 184 13.97 9.86 -18.26
C ILE A 184 15.40 9.68 -18.82
N THR A 185 16.11 8.64 -18.40
CA THR A 185 17.48 8.36 -18.85
C THR A 185 17.55 7.24 -19.89
N GLN A 186 16.79 6.16 -19.70
CA GLN A 186 16.85 4.95 -20.53
C GLN A 186 15.66 4.81 -21.48
N LEU A 187 14.49 5.34 -21.10
CA LEU A 187 13.24 5.22 -21.85
C LEU A 187 12.74 6.57 -22.39
N LYS A 188 13.63 7.57 -22.51
CA LYS A 188 13.29 8.95 -22.92
C LYS A 188 12.50 8.99 -24.23
N SER A 189 12.80 8.10 -25.18
CA SER A 189 12.13 8.03 -26.49
C SER A 189 10.68 7.54 -26.43
N GLN A 190 10.25 6.95 -25.31
CA GLN A 190 8.86 6.54 -25.09
C GLN A 190 8.00 7.66 -24.50
N LEU A 191 8.60 8.78 -24.10
CA LEU A 191 7.88 9.94 -23.58
C LEU A 191 7.43 10.85 -24.72
N VAL A 192 6.27 11.49 -24.53
CA VAL A 192 5.78 12.54 -25.43
C VAL A 192 6.61 13.80 -25.24
N ASP A 193 7.05 14.39 -26.37
CA ASP A 193 7.81 15.65 -26.44
C ASP A 193 8.85 15.80 -25.31
N PRO A 194 9.83 14.89 -25.25
CA PRO A 194 10.66 14.73 -24.07
C PRO A 194 11.59 15.92 -23.82
N ASP A 195 11.83 16.77 -24.82
CA ASP A 195 12.64 17.97 -24.65
C ASP A 195 11.91 19.04 -23.82
N ASN A 196 10.57 19.08 -23.88
CA ASN A 196 9.74 19.95 -23.05
C ASN A 196 9.28 19.27 -21.75
N ASN A 197 9.04 17.97 -21.77
CA ASN A 197 8.43 17.25 -20.64
C ASN A 197 9.42 16.62 -19.66
N VAL A 198 10.67 16.32 -20.05
CA VAL A 198 11.68 15.79 -19.10
C VAL A 198 12.21 16.84 -18.11
N PRO A 199 12.48 18.11 -18.50
CA PRO A 199 12.95 19.13 -17.55
C PRO A 199 12.12 19.29 -16.27
N PRO A 200 10.77 19.39 -16.31
CA PRO A 200 9.97 19.49 -15.08
C PRO A 200 10.04 18.22 -14.22
N ILE A 201 10.08 17.02 -14.82
CA ILE A 201 10.24 15.75 -14.09
C ILE A 201 11.58 15.73 -13.36
N LYS A 202 12.68 16.11 -14.03
CA LYS A 202 14.01 16.20 -13.43
C LYS A 202 14.03 17.12 -12.22
N LYS A 203 13.39 18.28 -12.32
CA LYS A 203 13.29 19.24 -11.22
C LYS A 203 12.58 18.65 -10.00
N GLU A 204 11.50 17.90 -10.19
CA GLU A 204 10.82 17.25 -9.06
C GLU A 204 11.67 16.11 -8.47
N LEU A 205 12.44 15.38 -9.29
CA LEU A 205 13.39 14.36 -8.82
C LEU A 205 14.56 14.94 -8.00
N GLU A 206 14.85 16.24 -8.08
CA GLU A 206 15.84 16.88 -7.20
C GLU A 206 15.35 17.05 -5.75
N GLU A 207 14.04 16.91 -5.49
CA GLU A 207 13.50 16.92 -4.13
C GLU A 207 14.05 15.72 -3.34
N THR A 208 14.54 15.98 -2.13
CA THR A 208 15.21 14.97 -1.29
C THR A 208 14.25 14.28 -0.32
N ARG A 209 13.08 14.88 -0.07
CA ARG A 209 12.06 14.30 0.80
C ARG A 209 11.33 13.16 0.10
N ASN A 210 11.16 12.06 0.83
CA ASN A 210 10.36 10.91 0.42
C ASN A 210 8.99 10.98 1.11
N ASP A 211 8.17 11.96 0.73
CA ASP A 211 6.84 12.21 1.26
C ASP A 211 5.74 12.17 0.17
N GLN A 212 4.48 12.27 0.57
CA GLN A 212 3.35 12.26 -0.38
C GLN A 212 3.36 13.48 -1.30
N SER A 213 3.88 14.62 -0.83
CA SER A 213 3.94 15.84 -1.61
C SER A 213 4.92 15.72 -2.77
N PHE A 214 6.07 15.08 -2.56
CA PHE A 214 7.00 14.69 -3.61
C PHE A 214 6.33 13.78 -4.65
N ILE A 215 5.69 12.70 -4.21
CA ILE A 215 5.01 11.75 -5.12
C ILE A 215 3.97 12.49 -5.98
N ALA A 216 3.12 13.30 -5.36
CA ALA A 216 2.09 14.03 -6.07
C ALA A 216 2.64 15.09 -7.04
N ALA A 217 3.71 15.80 -6.66
CA ALA A 217 4.37 16.78 -7.51
C ALA A 217 5.03 16.11 -8.73
N LEU A 218 5.72 14.99 -8.52
CA LEU A 218 6.32 14.19 -9.59
C LEU A 218 5.24 13.70 -10.57
N LEU A 219 4.14 13.12 -10.09
CA LEU A 219 3.02 12.67 -10.92
C LEU A 219 2.40 13.82 -11.73
N LEU A 220 2.24 15.01 -11.12
CA LEU A 220 1.76 16.20 -11.84
C LEU A 220 2.72 16.66 -12.93
N SER A 221 4.04 16.61 -12.68
CA SER A 221 5.05 17.00 -13.66
C SER A 221 5.14 16.03 -14.84
N ALA A 222 4.82 14.76 -14.60
CA ALA A 222 4.98 13.69 -15.57
C ALA A 222 3.74 13.46 -16.46
N VAL A 223 2.58 14.01 -16.11
CA VAL A 223 1.29 13.71 -16.78
C VAL A 223 1.32 13.97 -18.29
N ALA A 224 1.91 15.09 -18.72
CA ALA A 224 2.03 15.44 -20.13
C ALA A 224 3.02 14.53 -20.87
N ALA A 225 4.05 14.04 -20.19
CA ALA A 225 5.06 13.16 -20.75
C ALA A 225 4.51 11.77 -21.12
N VAL A 226 3.39 11.38 -20.51
CA VAL A 226 2.74 10.07 -20.71
C VAL A 226 1.38 10.17 -21.41
N ASP A 227 1.09 11.32 -22.02
CA ASP A 227 -0.16 11.61 -22.76
C ASP A 227 -1.42 11.23 -21.98
N GLN A 228 -1.44 11.56 -20.67
CA GLN A 228 -2.61 11.33 -19.82
C GLN A 228 -3.39 12.62 -19.62
N GLU A 229 -4.71 12.50 -19.64
CA GLU A 229 -5.62 13.54 -19.18
C GLU A 229 -6.07 13.20 -17.76
N LEU A 230 -5.81 14.09 -16.81
CA LEU A 230 -6.35 13.99 -15.47
C LEU A 230 -7.78 14.52 -15.46
N THR A 231 -8.70 13.81 -14.81
CA THR A 231 -9.98 14.42 -14.45
C THR A 231 -9.73 15.60 -13.50
N GLU A 232 -10.64 16.57 -13.48
CA GLU A 232 -10.53 17.73 -12.59
C GLU A 232 -10.35 17.33 -11.12
N ASP A 233 -11.06 16.28 -10.70
CA ASP A 233 -10.97 15.74 -9.34
C ASP A 233 -9.58 15.18 -9.01
N TYR A 234 -8.99 14.36 -9.90
CA TYR A 234 -7.65 13.82 -9.66
C TYR A 234 -6.58 14.93 -9.73
N GLN A 235 -6.75 15.89 -10.64
CA GLN A 235 -5.85 17.02 -10.71
C GLN A 235 -5.94 17.86 -9.43
N GLY A 236 -7.15 18.09 -8.92
CA GLY A 236 -7.40 18.78 -7.65
C GLY A 236 -6.79 18.04 -6.45
N LEU A 237 -6.94 16.72 -6.40
CA LEU A 237 -6.34 15.86 -5.39
C LEU A 237 -4.81 15.98 -5.40
N LEU A 238 -4.16 15.76 -6.54
CA LEU A 238 -2.71 15.82 -6.64
C LEU A 238 -2.18 17.22 -6.32
N LYS A 239 -2.86 18.28 -6.80
CA LYS A 239 -2.54 19.68 -6.45
C LYS A 239 -2.69 19.97 -4.97
N SER A 240 -3.65 19.34 -4.30
CA SER A 240 -3.85 19.50 -2.86
C SER A 240 -2.74 18.80 -2.07
N VAL A 241 -2.39 17.56 -2.46
CA VAL A 241 -1.36 16.76 -1.79
C VAL A 241 0.05 17.31 -2.04
N SER A 242 0.31 17.88 -3.22
CA SER A 242 1.61 18.48 -3.54
C SER A 242 1.88 19.80 -2.82
N ARG A 243 0.83 20.45 -2.26
CA ARG A 243 1.02 21.63 -1.42
C ARG A 243 1.72 21.23 -0.14
N ARG A 244 2.93 21.72 0.01
CA ARG A 244 3.75 21.60 1.21
C ARG A 244 3.07 22.43 2.31
N ILE A 245 2.62 21.78 3.39
CA ILE A 245 2.20 22.45 4.63
C ILE A 245 3.41 22.49 5.57
#